data_AF-A0A530ZNL7-F1
#
_entry.id   AF-A0A530ZNL7-F1
#
_cell.length_a   1.000
_cell.length_b   1.000
_cell.length_c   1.000
_cell.angle_alpha   90.00
_cell.angle_beta   90.00
_cell.angle_gamma   90.00
#
_symmetry.space_group_name_H-M   'P 1'
#
loop_
_entity.id
_entity.type
_entity.pdbx_description
1 polymer ?
#
loop_
_entity_poly.entity_id
_entity_poly.type
_entity_poly.pdbx_seq_one_letter_code
_entity_poly.pdbx_strand_id
1 'polypeptide(L)'
;EQPDEGQVSVDRGVTIGYFSQDVGDMEGRSAVAEVMNGAGPVSEVAAEMRALEAAMGDPDRADEMDEIIARYGDLQARFEELDGYA
;
A
#
# COMPACT_ATOMS: atom_id res chain seq x y z
N GLU A 1 -15.67 12.19 26.51
CA GLU A 1 -14.90 13.43 26.72
C GLU A 1 -15.71 14.57 26.15
N GLN A 2 -15.95 15.64 26.93
CA GLN A 2 -16.65 16.82 26.39
C GLN A 2 -15.62 17.65 25.63
N PRO A 3 -15.93 18.17 24.43
CA PRO A 3 -14.98 18.97 23.67
C PRO A 3 -14.63 20.23 24.47
N ASP A 4 -13.35 20.62 24.44
CA ASP A 4 -12.88 21.85 25.07
C ASP A 4 -13.59 23.07 24.46
N GLU A 5 -14.03 23.99 25.33
CA GLU A 5 -14.66 25.24 24.91
C GLU A 5 -13.63 26.16 24.23
N GLY A 6 -14.00 26.72 23.07
CA GLY A 6 -13.18 27.66 22.31
C GLY A 6 -14.03 28.68 21.58
N GLN A 7 -13.58 29.94 21.55
CA GLN A 7 -14.26 31.02 20.84
C GLN A 7 -13.55 31.29 19.50
N VAL A 8 -14.30 31.17 18.40
CA VAL A 8 -13.82 31.51 17.05
C VAL A 8 -14.38 32.89 16.66
N SER A 9 -13.50 33.87 16.52
CA SER A 9 -13.87 35.22 16.04
C SER A 9 -13.57 35.32 14.54
N VAL A 10 -14.59 35.70 13.75
CA VAL A 10 -14.47 35.87 12.30
C VAL A 10 -14.79 37.32 11.94
N ASP A 11 -13.91 37.96 11.17
CA ASP A 11 -14.09 39.35 10.73
C ASP A 11 -15.22 39.51 9.72
N ARG A 12 -15.80 40.72 9.65
CA ARG A 12 -16.86 41.05 8.69
C ARG A 12 -16.32 40.98 7.25
N GLY A 13 -16.92 40.12 6.43
CA GLY A 13 -16.58 39.95 5.01
C GLY A 13 -15.89 38.62 4.67
N VAL A 14 -15.64 37.75 5.65
CA VAL A 14 -15.09 36.41 5.39
C VAL A 14 -16.14 35.48 4.79
N THR A 15 -15.78 34.81 3.69
CA THR A 15 -16.58 33.73 3.11
C THR A 15 -16.01 32.40 3.58
N ILE A 16 -16.81 31.62 4.32
CA ILE A 16 -16.43 30.28 4.77
C ILE A 16 -17.04 29.28 3.79
N GLY A 17 -16.21 28.65 2.98
CA GLY A 17 -16.62 27.53 2.14
C GLY A 17 -16.65 26.24 2.96
N TYR A 18 -17.80 25.60 3.04
CA TYR A 18 -17.91 24.25 3.59
C TYR A 18 -17.59 23.23 2.49
N PHE A 19 -16.46 22.54 2.62
CA PHE A 19 -16.14 21.40 1.77
C PHE A 19 -16.61 20.14 2.49
N SER A 20 -17.59 19.45 1.91
CA SER A 20 -18.05 18.17 2.44
C SER A 20 -16.89 17.19 2.46
N GLN A 21 -16.50 16.70 3.63
CA GLN A 21 -15.57 15.57 3.75
C GLN A 21 -16.26 14.22 3.52
N ASP A 22 -17.51 14.23 3.05
CA ASP A 22 -18.21 13.04 2.60
C ASP A 22 -17.57 12.58 1.29
N VAL A 23 -16.44 11.90 1.44
CA VAL A 23 -15.76 11.16 0.38
C VAL A 23 -16.67 9.99 0.03
N GLY A 24 -17.66 10.26 -0.83
CA GLY A 24 -18.64 9.29 -1.28
C GLY A 24 -17.99 7.96 -1.63
N ASP A 25 -18.62 6.88 -1.16
CA ASP A 25 -18.24 5.47 -1.28
C ASP A 25 -16.98 5.24 -2.12
N MET A 26 -15.81 5.35 -1.47
CA MET A 26 -14.56 4.80 -2.01
C MET A 26 -14.63 3.27 -1.98
N GLU A 27 -15.60 2.69 -2.68
CA GLU A 27 -15.69 1.26 -2.91
C GLU A 27 -14.87 0.91 -4.16
N GLY A 28 -13.83 0.11 -3.95
CA GLY A 28 -13.06 -0.48 -5.04
C GLY A 28 -11.65 -0.91 -4.65
N ARG A 29 -11.00 -0.19 -3.73
CA ARG A 29 -9.65 -0.48 -3.19
C ARG A 29 -9.29 0.52 -2.07
N SER A 30 -8.48 0.11 -1.09
CA SER A 30 -8.01 1.03 -0.04
C SER A 30 -7.04 2.08 -0.61
N ALA A 31 -6.94 3.25 0.02
CA ALA A 31 -5.96 4.27 -0.36
C ALA A 31 -4.52 3.72 -0.38
N VAL A 32 -4.21 2.77 0.50
CA VAL A 32 -2.93 2.03 0.50
C VAL A 32 -2.78 1.16 -0.73
N ALA A 33 -3.83 0.42 -1.12
CA ALA A 33 -3.79 -0.43 -2.31
C ALA A 33 -3.65 0.39 -3.60
N GLU A 34 -4.22 1.59 -3.66
CA GLU A 34 -4.09 2.48 -4.81
C GLU A 34 -2.70 3.13 -4.90
N VAL A 35 -2.12 3.51 -3.77
CA VAL A 35 -0.72 3.98 -3.72
C VAL A 35 0.25 2.85 -4.08
N MET A 36 -0.02 1.62 -3.67
CA MET A 36 0.77 0.45 -4.06
C MET A 36 0.61 0.11 -5.56
N ASN A 37 -0.59 0.24 -6.14
CA ASN A 37 -0.78 0.12 -7.60
C ASN A 37 -0.05 1.25 -8.36
N GLY A 38 0.02 2.46 -7.77
CA GLY A 38 0.73 3.61 -8.32
C GLY A 38 2.26 3.51 -8.24
N ALA A 39 2.80 2.59 -7.42
CA ALA A 39 4.24 2.37 -7.26
C ALA A 39 4.90 1.65 -8.45
N GLY A 40 4.13 1.21 -9.45
CA GLY A 40 4.65 0.71 -10.71
C GLY A 40 5.38 -0.64 -10.58
N PRO A 41 6.43 -0.89 -11.39
CA PRO A 41 7.07 -2.21 -11.49
C PRO A 41 7.57 -2.80 -10.16
N VAL A 42 7.87 -1.96 -9.15
CA VAL A 42 8.39 -2.42 -7.85
C VAL A 42 7.32 -3.09 -7.00
N SER A 43 6.06 -2.67 -7.09
CA SER A 43 4.97 -3.27 -6.30
C SER A 43 4.51 -4.60 -6.88
N GLU A 44 4.58 -4.77 -8.20
CA GLU A 44 4.37 -6.05 -8.87
C GLU A 44 5.42 -7.07 -8.43
N VAL A 45 6.70 -6.68 -8.43
CA VAL A 45 7.80 -7.53 -7.94
C VAL A 45 7.62 -7.87 -6.46
N ALA A 46 7.24 -6.91 -5.61
CA ALA A 46 6.96 -7.16 -4.19
C ALA A 46 5.80 -8.15 -3.97
N ALA A 47 4.76 -8.07 -4.80
CA ALA A 47 3.62 -8.98 -4.71
C ALA A 47 4.01 -10.42 -5.10
N GLU A 48 4.84 -10.57 -6.14
CA GLU A 48 5.34 -11.88 -6.57
C GLU A 48 6.30 -12.49 -5.54
N MET A 49 7.18 -11.68 -4.93
CA MET A 49 8.05 -12.11 -3.82
C MET A 49 7.23 -12.67 -2.64
N ARG A 50 6.18 -11.96 -2.21
CA ARG A 50 5.28 -12.44 -1.14
C ARG A 50 4.58 -13.76 -1.47
N ALA A 51 4.21 -13.96 -2.73
CA ALA A 51 3.61 -15.21 -3.16
C ALA A 51 4.60 -16.38 -3.10
N LEU A 52 5.87 -16.13 -3.43
CA LEU A 52 6.93 -17.13 -3.32
C LEU A 52 7.31 -17.42 -1.86
N GLU A 53 7.33 -16.42 -0.98
CA GLU A 53 7.51 -16.62 0.47
C GLU A 53 6.41 -17.51 1.05
N ALA A 54 5.16 -17.26 0.68
CA ALA A 54 4.03 -18.11 1.09
C ALA A 54 4.19 -19.55 0.57
N ALA A 55 4.68 -19.71 -0.66
CA ALA A 55 4.96 -21.01 -1.26
C ALA A 55 6.11 -21.76 -0.58
N MET A 56 7.14 -21.07 -0.11
CA MET A 56 8.23 -21.67 0.68
C MET A 56 7.73 -22.19 2.04
N GLY A 57 6.64 -21.63 2.57
CA GLY A 57 6.00 -22.10 3.79
C GLY A 57 5.04 -23.28 3.59
N ASP A 58 4.77 -23.69 2.35
CA ASP A 58 3.80 -24.73 2.02
C ASP A 58 4.46 -26.12 1.93
N PRO A 59 4.14 -27.06 2.85
CA PRO A 59 4.71 -28.41 2.82
C PRO A 59 4.37 -29.19 1.55
N ASP A 60 3.24 -28.88 0.91
CA ASP A 60 2.79 -29.56 -0.31
C ASP A 60 3.63 -29.16 -1.54
N ARG A 61 4.45 -28.12 -1.42
CA ARG A 61 5.34 -27.59 -2.47
C ARG A 61 6.81 -27.89 -2.23
N ALA A 62 7.13 -28.80 -1.30
CA ALA A 62 8.50 -29.18 -0.98
C ALA A 62 9.30 -29.68 -2.21
N ASP A 63 8.63 -30.36 -3.15
CA ASP A 63 9.23 -30.86 -4.39
C ASP A 63 9.63 -29.73 -5.37
N GLU A 64 9.01 -28.55 -5.23
CA GLU A 64 9.26 -27.35 -6.06
C GLU A 64 10.17 -26.33 -5.35
N MET A 65 10.67 -26.64 -4.15
CA MET A 65 11.37 -25.68 -3.29
C MET A 65 12.60 -25.05 -3.96
N ASP A 66 13.39 -25.84 -4.69
CA ASP A 66 14.57 -25.36 -5.40
C ASP A 66 14.22 -24.33 -6.49
N GLU A 67 13.10 -24.54 -7.22
CA GLU A 67 12.61 -23.59 -8.22
C GLU A 67 12.05 -22.32 -7.59
N ILE A 68 11.32 -22.47 -6.47
CA ILE A 68 10.76 -21.34 -5.72
C ILE A 68 11.89 -20.46 -5.19
N ILE A 69 12.95 -21.05 -4.64
CA ILE A 69 14.14 -20.32 -4.14
C ILE A 69 14.89 -19.63 -5.28
N ALA A 70 15.12 -20.32 -6.40
CA ALA A 70 15.80 -19.73 -7.54
C ALA A 70 15.05 -18.49 -8.06
N ARG A 71 13.73 -18.63 -8.26
CA ARG A 71 12.89 -17.53 -8.75
C ARG A 71 12.78 -16.38 -7.75
N TYR A 72 12.74 -16.68 -6.44
CA TYR A 72 12.75 -15.66 -5.40
C TYR A 72 14.05 -14.85 -5.41
N GLY A 73 15.20 -15.50 -5.62
CA GLY A 73 16.49 -14.83 -5.76
C GLY A 73 16.54 -13.86 -6.94
N ASP A 74 16.01 -14.25 -8.11
CA ASP A 74 15.94 -13.39 -9.30
C ASP A 74 15.04 -12.16 -9.06
N LEU A 75 13.89 -12.36 -8.40
CA LEU A 75 12.96 -11.28 -8.05
C LEU A 75 13.55 -10.34 -7.00
N GLN A 76 14.30 -10.86 -6.02
CA GLN A 76 14.98 -10.05 -5.02
C GLN A 76 16.01 -9.12 -5.67
N ALA A 77 16.83 -9.62 -6.59
CA ALA A 77 17.78 -8.79 -7.33
C ALA A 77 17.07 -7.67 -8.14
N ARG A 78 15.95 -8.00 -8.79
CA ARG A 78 15.14 -7.02 -9.53
C ARG A 78 14.44 -6.02 -8.60
N PHE A 79 14.09 -6.41 -7.39
CA PHE A 79 13.49 -5.53 -6.38
C PHE A 79 14.53 -4.52 -5.86
N GLU A 80 15.78 -4.97 -5.66
CA GLU A 80 16.92 -4.09 -5.33
C GLU A 80 17.21 -3.08 -6.46
N GLU A 81 17.19 -3.50 -7.72
CA GLU A 81 17.38 -2.61 -8.88
C GLU A 81 16.31 -1.51 -9.00
N LEU A 82 15.12 -1.75 -8.45
CA LEU A 82 13.99 -0.81 -8.48
C LEU A 82 13.92 0.07 -7.23
N ASP A 83 15.00 0.15 -6.43
CA ASP A 83 15.04 0.87 -5.14
C ASP A 83 13.93 0.42 -4.16
N GLY A 84 13.51 -0.86 -4.22
CA GLY A 84 12.41 -1.38 -3.40
C GLY A 84 12.65 -1.38 -1.87
N TYR A 85 13.90 -1.15 -1.45
CA TYR A 85 14.30 -1.05 -0.04
C TYR A 85 14.61 0.38 0.43
N ALA A 86 14.48 1.38 -0.45
CA ALA A 86 14.84 2.78 -0.17
C ALA A 86 13.71 3.61 0.46
#